data_AF-A0A942EY84-F1
#
_entry.id   AF-A0A942EY84-F1
#
_cell.length_a   1.000
_cell.length_b   1.000
_cell.length_c   1.000
_cell.angle_alpha   90.00
_cell.angle_beta   90.00
_cell.angle_gamma   90.00
#
_symmetry.space_group_name_H-M   'P 1'
#
loop_
_entity.id
_entity.type
_entity.pdbx_description
1 polymer ?
#
loop_
_entity_poly.entity_id
_entity_poly.type
_entity_poly.pdbx_seq_one_letter_code
_entity_poly.pdbx_strand_id
1 'polypeptide(L)'
;MSAMTELRQHSNVASLKSALHQLCSEFGRVTRLDILTAMHEGTKQAICFLRMERPEQEQQLMKTLGVGRFGGEVVFVLNLNVPAASEDAGPSSQWADSNMYD
;
A
#
# COMPACT_ATOMS: atom_id res chain seq x y z
N MET A 1 -19.97 5.17 6.91
CA MET A 1 -18.63 4.59 7.11
C MET A 1 -17.66 5.31 6.17
N SER A 2 -16.45 5.64 6.59
CA SER A 2 -15.51 6.35 5.71
C SER A 2 -14.91 5.37 4.70
N ALA A 3 -14.82 5.74 3.42
CA ALA A 3 -14.27 4.89 2.35
C ALA A 3 -12.84 4.38 2.67
N MET A 4 -12.06 5.15 3.46
CA MET A 4 -10.75 4.74 3.94
C MET A 4 -10.79 3.54 4.90
N THR A 5 -11.86 3.37 5.66
CA THR A 5 -12.02 2.21 6.56
C THR A 5 -12.25 0.92 5.78
N GLU A 6 -12.96 1.00 4.65
CA GLU A 6 -13.14 -0.14 3.74
C GLU A 6 -11.82 -0.51 3.05
N LEU A 7 -11.05 0.50 2.59
CA LEU A 7 -9.74 0.25 1.99
C LEU A 7 -8.74 -0.43 2.94
N ARG A 8 -8.81 -0.13 4.25
CA ARG A 8 -7.99 -0.79 5.28
C ARG A 8 -8.30 -2.28 5.46
N GLN A 9 -9.45 -2.78 5.01
CA GLN A 9 -9.79 -4.20 5.12
C GLN A 9 -9.07 -5.05 4.06
N HIS A 10 -8.53 -4.42 3.02
CA HIS A 10 -7.77 -5.15 2.00
C HIS A 10 -6.35 -5.42 2.46
N SER A 11 -6.04 -6.70 2.70
CA SER A 11 -4.73 -7.20 3.11
C SER A 11 -3.74 -7.41 1.96
N ASN A 12 -4.15 -7.19 0.71
CA ASN A 12 -3.33 -7.43 -0.48
C ASN A 12 -3.33 -6.22 -1.44
N VAL A 13 -2.17 -5.94 -2.03
CA VAL A 13 -1.95 -4.84 -2.99
C VAL A 13 -2.86 -4.96 -4.20
N ALA A 14 -3.09 -6.17 -4.72
CA ALA A 14 -3.94 -6.37 -5.89
C ALA A 14 -5.42 -6.01 -5.61
N SER A 15 -5.93 -6.43 -4.44
CA SER A 15 -7.28 -6.09 -3.99
C SER A 15 -7.41 -4.60 -3.70
N LEU A 16 -6.40 -4.01 -3.04
CA LEU A 16 -6.35 -2.58 -2.76
C LEU A 16 -6.33 -1.75 -4.06
N LYS A 17 -5.54 -2.15 -5.05
CA LYS A 17 -5.48 -1.50 -6.37
C LYS A 17 -6.85 -1.54 -7.06
N SER A 18 -7.52 -2.69 -7.01
CA SER A 18 -8.84 -2.87 -7.63
C SER A 18 -9.90 -2.01 -6.93
N ALA A 19 -9.92 -2.01 -5.60
CA ALA A 19 -10.83 -1.19 -4.81
C ALA A 19 -10.59 0.31 -5.03
N LEU A 20 -9.32 0.75 -5.07
CA LEU A 20 -8.97 2.13 -5.38
C LEU A 20 -9.39 2.54 -6.78
N HIS A 21 -9.15 1.68 -7.78
CA HIS A 21 -9.58 1.97 -9.14
C HIS A 21 -11.11 2.09 -9.23
N GLN A 22 -11.84 1.20 -8.56
CA GLN A 22 -13.30 1.25 -8.52
C GLN A 22 -13.81 2.50 -7.81
N LEU A 23 -13.28 2.82 -6.63
CA LEU A 23 -13.63 4.05 -5.91
C LEU A 23 -13.33 5.29 -6.76
N CYS A 24 -12.16 5.36 -7.38
CA CYS A 24 -11.78 6.50 -8.20
C CYS A 24 -12.64 6.61 -9.46
N SER A 25 -13.11 5.49 -10.02
CA SER A 25 -14.01 5.50 -11.19
C SER A 25 -15.34 6.21 -10.95
N GLU A 26 -15.79 6.28 -9.70
CA GLU A 26 -16.98 7.05 -9.30
C GLU A 26 -16.77 8.57 -9.40
N PHE A 27 -15.52 9.02 -9.22
CA PHE A 27 -15.16 10.44 -9.28
C PHE A 27 -14.64 10.83 -10.67
N GLY A 28 -14.00 9.91 -11.39
CA GLY A 28 -13.45 10.18 -12.71
C GLY A 28 -12.38 9.19 -13.17
N ARG A 29 -11.57 9.64 -14.12
CA ARG A 29 -10.46 8.84 -14.65
C ARG A 29 -9.20 9.07 -13.82
N VAL A 30 -8.58 7.97 -13.42
CA VAL A 30 -7.26 7.96 -12.79
C VAL A 30 -6.20 8.10 -13.88
N THR A 31 -5.33 9.10 -13.76
CA THR A 31 -4.17 9.27 -14.65
C THR A 31 -2.96 8.53 -14.14
N ARG A 32 -2.85 8.37 -12.81
CA ARG A 32 -1.75 7.65 -12.17
C ARG A 32 -2.21 6.98 -10.87
N LEU A 33 -1.82 5.73 -10.68
CA LEU A 33 -1.99 4.97 -9.43
C LEU A 33 -0.76 4.10 -9.21
N ASP A 34 0.08 4.51 -8.27
CA ASP A 34 1.26 3.77 -7.84
C ASP A 34 1.05 3.31 -6.39
N ILE A 35 1.40 2.05 -6.10
CA ILE A 35 1.32 1.48 -4.76
C ILE A 35 2.71 0.93 -4.41
N LEU A 36 3.35 1.54 -3.42
CA LEU A 36 4.62 1.10 -2.89
C LEU A 36 4.39 0.34 -1.60
N THR A 37 5.01 -0.83 -1.45
CA THR A 37 5.00 -1.56 -0.17
C THR A 37 6.30 -1.31 0.58
N ALA A 38 6.21 -0.93 1.84
CA ALA A 38 7.34 -0.76 2.74
C ALA A 38 7.15 -1.62 3.98
N MET A 39 8.24 -2.13 4.56
CA MET A 39 8.21 -2.73 5.89
C MET A 39 8.58 -1.65 6.91
N HIS A 40 7.66 -1.31 7.81
CA HIS A 40 7.88 -0.32 8.86
C HIS A 40 7.57 -0.96 10.22
N GLU A 41 8.57 -1.04 11.09
CA GLU A 41 8.45 -1.64 12.44
C GLU A 41 7.83 -3.05 12.44
N GLY A 42 8.17 -3.88 11.45
CA GLY A 42 7.64 -5.25 11.31
C GLY A 42 6.21 -5.33 10.75
N THR A 43 5.60 -4.19 10.41
CA THR A 43 4.30 -4.11 9.73
C THR A 43 4.52 -3.78 8.26
N LYS A 44 3.90 -4.56 7.37
CA LYS A 44 3.89 -4.22 5.94
C LYS A 44 2.90 -3.09 5.71
N GLN A 45 3.36 -1.98 5.15
CA GLN A 45 2.56 -0.82 4.81
C GLN A 45 2.49 -0.66 3.29
N ALA A 46 1.36 -0.18 2.79
CA ALA A 46 1.15 0.23 1.42
C ALA A 46 1.01 1.75 1.37
N ILE A 47 1.93 2.41 0.69
CA ILE A 47 1.90 3.83 0.38
C ILE A 47 1.28 3.96 -1.01
N CYS A 48 0.12 4.59 -1.10
CA CYS A 48 -0.61 4.77 -2.35
C CYS A 48 -0.44 6.20 -2.83
N PHE A 49 -0.01 6.36 -4.08
CA PHE A 49 0.07 7.62 -4.80
C PHE A 49 -0.98 7.60 -5.90
N LEU A 50 -1.86 8.58 -5.87
CA LEU A 50 -2.95 8.68 -6.83
C LEU A 50 -2.99 10.07 -7.44
N ARG A 51 -3.28 10.11 -8.74
CA ARG A 51 -3.58 11.33 -9.49
C ARG A 51 -4.82 11.13 -10.35
N MET A 52 -5.76 12.06 -10.25
CA MET A 52 -6.94 12.12 -11.13
C MET A 52 -6.65 12.95 -12.37
N GLU A 53 -7.52 12.86 -13.37
CA GLU A 53 -7.46 13.70 -14.56
C GLU A 53 -7.78 15.16 -14.26
N ARG A 54 -8.75 15.41 -13.36
CA ARG A 54 -9.16 16.76 -12.98
C ARG A 54 -8.91 17.06 -11.50
N PRO A 55 -8.49 18.29 -11.16
CA PRO A 55 -8.22 18.68 -9.78
C PRO A 55 -9.48 18.66 -8.89
N GLU A 56 -10.66 18.90 -9.44
CA GLU A 56 -11.94 18.82 -8.73
C GLU A 56 -12.23 17.39 -8.22
N GLN A 57 -11.89 16.39 -9.05
CA GLN A 57 -12.07 14.96 -8.73
C GLN A 57 -11.11 14.54 -7.61
N GLU A 58 -9.86 15.02 -7.67
CA GLU A 58 -8.89 14.84 -6.58
C GLU A 58 -9.41 15.44 -5.27
N GLN A 59 -9.91 16.67 -5.28
CA GLN A 59 -10.43 17.32 -4.07
C GLN A 59 -11.60 16.55 -3.47
N GLN A 60 -12.51 16.04 -4.31
CA GLN A 60 -13.65 15.28 -3.84
C GLN A 60 -13.25 13.93 -3.27
N LEU A 61 -12.30 13.25 -3.91
CA LEU A 61 -11.73 12.02 -3.40
C LEU A 61 -11.00 12.25 -2.07
N MET A 62 -10.22 13.33 -1.95
CA MET A 62 -9.53 13.70 -0.71
C MET A 62 -10.52 13.88 0.44
N LYS A 63 -11.66 14.54 0.21
CA LYS A 63 -12.73 14.68 1.21
C LYS A 63 -13.35 13.33 1.59
N THR A 64 -13.60 12.46 0.61
CA THR A 64 -14.19 11.13 0.82
C THR A 64 -13.26 10.21 1.60
N LEU A 65 -11.96 10.22 1.28
CA LEU A 65 -10.94 9.43 1.93
C LEU A 65 -10.44 10.06 3.25
N GLY A 66 -10.59 11.37 3.42
CA GLY A 66 -10.03 12.11 4.56
C GLY A 66 -8.50 12.23 4.49
N VAL A 67 -7.94 12.32 3.29
CA VAL A 67 -6.48 12.29 3.05
C VAL A 67 -5.99 13.61 2.48
N GLY A 68 -4.68 13.85 2.61
CA GLY A 68 -4.01 15.06 2.13
C GLY A 68 -3.38 14.93 0.75
N ARG A 69 -2.90 16.06 0.22
CA ARG A 69 -2.09 16.12 -0.99
C ARG A 69 -0.63 16.36 -0.62
N PHE A 70 0.28 15.57 -1.19
CA PHE A 70 1.72 15.74 -1.01
C PHE A 70 2.40 15.81 -2.38
N GLY A 71 3.26 16.81 -2.61
CA GLY A 71 3.99 16.94 -3.88
C GLY A 71 3.13 17.12 -5.14
N GLY A 72 1.83 17.39 -5.00
CA GLY A 72 0.89 17.47 -6.12
C GLY A 72 0.11 16.19 -6.40
N GLU A 73 0.30 15.13 -5.61
CA GLU A 73 -0.42 13.86 -5.71
C GLU A 73 -1.17 13.57 -4.40
N VAL A 74 -2.26 12.80 -4.48
CA VAL A 74 -2.98 12.31 -3.31
C VAL A 74 -2.19 11.13 -2.74
N VAL A 75 -1.74 11.26 -1.49
CA VAL A 75 -0.89 10.24 -0.84
C VAL A 75 -1.51 9.80 0.47
N PHE A 76 -1.61 8.48 0.65
CA PHE A 76 -2.10 7.88 1.90
C PHE A 76 -1.41 6.54 2.18
N VAL A 77 -1.35 6.18 3.46
CA VAL A 77 -0.67 4.97 3.95
C VAL A 77 -1.69 4.04 4.59
N LEU A 78 -1.62 2.76 4.24
CA LEU A 78 -2.47 1.69 4.74
C LEU A 78 -1.60 0.57 5.30
N ASN A 79 -1.96 -0.01 6.44
CA ASN A 79 -1.29 -1.20 6.96
C ASN A 79 -1.85 -2.42 6.24
N LEU A 80 -1.00 -3.16 5.54
CA LEU A 80 -1.32 -4.47 5.00
C LEU A 80 -1.17 -5.46 6.16
N ASN A 81 -2.28 -6.00 6.65
CA ASN A 81 -2.29 -7.02 7.71
C ASN A 81 -1.82 -8.39 7.19
N VAL A 82 -0.70 -8.39 6.46
CA VAL A 82 0.03 -9.60 6.09
C VAL A 82 0.96 -9.85 7.26
N PRO A 83 0.81 -10.94 8.03
CA PRO A 83 1.86 -11.34 8.96
C PRO A 83 3.14 -11.41 8.13
N ALA A 84 4.19 -10.71 8.56
CA ALA A 84 5.47 -10.73 7.88
C ALA A 84 5.86 -12.19 7.69
N ALA A 85 5.60 -12.73 6.51
CA ALA A 85 6.17 -13.99 6.10
C ALA A 85 7.66 -13.69 6.15
N SER A 86 8.31 -14.36 7.08
CA SER A 86 9.74 -14.49 7.22
C SER A 86 10.30 -15.02 5.90
N GLU A 87 10.40 -14.17 4.89
CA GLU A 87 11.11 -14.43 3.65
C GLU A 87 12.53 -13.88 3.80
N ASP A 88 13.22 -14.37 4.83
CA ASP A 88 14.68 -14.31 4.91
C ASP A 88 15.23 -15.62 5.49
N ALA A 89 14.68 -16.75 5.03
CA ALA A 89 15.41 -18.00 5.00
C ALA A 89 16.30 -18.02 3.75
N GLY A 90 17.21 -17.03 3.66
CA GLY A 90 18.37 -17.14 2.79
C GLY A 90 19.30 -18.26 3.32
N PRO A 91 19.92 -19.08 2.45
CA PRO A 91 20.68 -20.28 2.83
C PRO A 91 22.00 -19.99 3.60
N SER A 92 22.24 -18.75 4.02
CA SER A 92 23.51 -18.32 4.62
C SER A 92 23.79 -18.92 6.00
N SER A 93 22.81 -19.52 6.67
CA SER A 93 23.02 -20.17 7.98
C SER A 93 23.64 -21.56 7.90
N GLN A 94 23.84 -22.13 6.70
CA GLN A 94 24.26 -23.53 6.55
C GLN A 94 25.78 -23.76 6.63
N TRP A 95 26.59 -22.71 6.84
CA TRP A 95 28.06 -22.79 6.84
C TRP A 95 28.69 -22.75 8.24
N ALA A 96 27.91 -22.50 9.28
CA ALA A 96 28.42 -22.37 10.64
C ALA A 96 28.53 -23.71 11.39
N ASP A 97 28.03 -24.81 10.82
CA ASP A 97 27.98 -26.13 11.48
C ASP A 97 28.77 -27.21 10.73
N SER A 98 29.90 -26.83 10.13
CA SER A 98 30.92 -27.81 9.73
C SER A 98 31.98 -27.93 10.82
N ASN A 99 31.63 -28.69 11.85
CA ASN A 99 32.46 -29.73 12.45
C ASN A 99 33.99 -29.47 12.41
N MET A 100 34.50 -28.67 13.34
CA MET A 100 35.95 -28.64 13.64
C MET A 100 36.23 -29.57 14.82
N TYR A 101 36.08 -30.87 14.56
CA TYR A 101 36.68 -31.94 15.36
C TYR A 101 37.48 -32.83 14.40
N ASP A 102 38.79 -32.56 14.32
CA ASP A 102 39.87 -33.53 14.60
C ASP A 102 41.18 -32.75 14.80
#